data_AF-A0A7X8ZWP9-F1
#
_entry.id   AF-A0A7X8ZWP9-F1
#
_cell.length_a   1.000
_cell.length_b   1.000
_cell.length_c   1.000
_cell.angle_alpha   90.00
_cell.angle_beta   90.00
_cell.angle_gamma   90.00
#
_symmetry.space_group_name_H-M   'P 1'
#
loop_
_entity.id
_entity.type
_entity.pdbx_description
1 polymer ?
#
loop_
_entity_poly.entity_id
_entity_poly.type
_entity_poly.pdbx_seq_one_letter_code
_entity_poly.pdbx_strand_id
1 'polypeptide(L)'
;MKKIFLLTAILLTALSVVKAQETASGIVESGTTGTTVLKVHLHNFMSISIKDEDTNVDLEYRTAEDYDGTGVSELKEDHLIVSSLSPFIVKVNSSTTSPISVDGVSLYDDGTSVKIKAERGTSRGMDGAMPNTVTLRFEGDNIIESDVASLNNTFNITYTGEGQGAYRDKYFGDGEPIAYTTNVIYTITSK
;
A
#
# COMPACT_ATOMS: atom_id res chain seq x y z
N MET A 1 -23.03 -41.61 32.14
CA MET A 1 -23.91 -42.78 31.93
C MET A 1 -24.45 -42.74 30.51
N LYS A 2 -24.36 -43.89 29.84
CA LYS A 2 -25.00 -44.41 28.62
C LYS A 2 -25.54 -43.48 27.51
N LYS A 3 -25.10 -43.87 26.31
CA LYS A 3 -25.51 -43.52 24.96
C LYS A 3 -26.73 -44.38 24.51
N ILE A 4 -27.66 -43.74 23.78
CA ILE A 4 -28.43 -44.18 22.58
C ILE A 4 -29.55 -45.27 22.70
N PHE A 5 -30.74 -45.01 22.09
CA PHE A 5 -31.36 -45.70 20.92
C PHE A 5 -32.90 -45.74 20.92
N LEU A 6 -33.51 -45.35 19.78
CA LEU A 6 -34.75 -45.89 19.20
C LEU A 6 -34.66 -45.62 17.67
N LEU A 7 -34.22 -46.55 16.81
CA LEU A 7 -34.91 -47.69 16.18
C LEU A 7 -36.21 -47.35 15.44
N THR A 8 -36.13 -47.30 14.11
CA THR A 8 -37.22 -47.76 13.22
C THR A 8 -36.60 -48.53 12.07
N ALA A 9 -36.94 -49.82 11.99
CA ALA A 9 -36.59 -50.74 10.91
C ALA A 9 -37.77 -50.83 9.94
N ILE A 10 -37.51 -50.85 8.62
CA ILE A 10 -38.41 -51.49 7.67
C ILE A 10 -37.58 -52.37 6.73
N LEU A 11 -37.97 -53.63 6.77
CA LEU A 11 -37.46 -54.80 6.09
C LEU A 11 -38.27 -54.98 4.79
N LEU A 12 -37.63 -55.23 3.64
CA LEU A 12 -38.29 -55.97 2.56
C LEU A 12 -37.28 -56.68 1.63
N THR A 13 -37.33 -58.01 1.73
CA THR A 13 -36.78 -59.10 0.90
C THR A 13 -37.45 -59.13 -0.49
N ALA A 14 -37.01 -59.74 -1.60
CA ALA A 14 -36.08 -60.80 -2.00
C ALA A 14 -35.83 -60.61 -3.55
N LEU A 15 -34.87 -61.20 -4.26
CA LEU A 15 -34.69 -62.63 -4.59
C LEU A 15 -33.35 -62.83 -5.34
N SER A 16 -32.85 -64.05 -5.17
CA SER A 16 -31.57 -64.69 -5.52
C SER A 16 -31.26 -64.94 -7.00
N VAL A 17 -29.97 -64.87 -7.36
CA VAL A 17 -29.25 -65.96 -8.07
C VAL A 17 -27.78 -65.98 -7.60
N VAL A 18 -27.38 -67.04 -6.90
CA VAL A 18 -25.99 -67.36 -6.57
C VAL A 18 -25.48 -68.38 -7.59
N LYS A 19 -24.37 -68.08 -8.25
CA LYS A 19 -23.48 -69.09 -8.85
C LYS A 19 -22.02 -68.71 -8.59
N ALA A 20 -21.27 -69.76 -8.24
CA ALA A 20 -19.82 -69.91 -8.28
C ALA A 20 -19.00 -69.24 -7.16
N GLN A 21 -18.56 -70.13 -6.27
CA GLN A 21 -17.40 -70.02 -5.40
C GLN A 21 -16.11 -69.97 -6.23
N GLU A 22 -15.35 -68.89 -6.09
CA GLU A 22 -13.89 -68.90 -6.26
C GLU A 22 -13.27 -68.36 -4.97
N THR A 23 -12.52 -69.22 -4.30
CA THR A 23 -11.65 -68.89 -3.17
C THR A 23 -10.48 -68.06 -3.67
N ALA A 24 -10.64 -66.73 -3.69
CA ALA A 24 -9.51 -65.83 -3.66
C ALA A 24 -9.15 -65.59 -2.19
N SER A 25 -8.02 -66.15 -1.74
CA SER A 25 -7.42 -65.83 -0.45
C SER A 25 -6.87 -64.40 -0.50
N GLY A 26 -7.78 -63.43 -0.43
CA GLY A 26 -7.45 -62.01 -0.32
C GLY A 26 -6.98 -61.71 1.09
N ILE A 27 -5.79 -61.13 1.22
CA ILE A 27 -5.36 -60.47 2.46
C ILE A 27 -6.37 -59.35 2.69
N VAL A 28 -7.25 -59.51 3.69
CA VAL A 28 -8.18 -58.46 4.09
C VAL A 28 -7.37 -57.47 4.92
N GLU A 29 -6.88 -56.39 4.31
CA GLU A 29 -6.36 -55.25 5.07
C GLU A 29 -7.54 -54.63 5.84
N SER A 30 -7.62 -54.95 7.14
CA SER A 30 -8.55 -54.31 8.05
C SER A 30 -7.94 -52.99 8.52
N GLY A 31 -8.31 -51.89 7.86
CA GLY A 31 -7.96 -50.54 8.27
C GLY A 31 -9.20 -49.77 8.72
N THR A 32 -9.12 -49.09 9.86
CA THR A 32 -10.12 -48.08 10.25
C THR A 32 -9.64 -46.70 9.81
N THR A 33 -10.49 -45.96 9.10
CA THR A 33 -10.21 -44.57 8.72
C THR A 33 -10.87 -43.60 9.69
N GLY A 34 -10.18 -42.49 9.98
CA GLY A 34 -10.72 -41.35 10.72
C GLY A 34 -10.50 -40.07 9.91
N THR A 35 -11.45 -39.14 9.98
CA THR A 35 -11.38 -37.86 9.28
C THR A 35 -11.46 -36.69 10.26
N THR A 36 -10.88 -35.56 9.89
CA THR A 36 -10.92 -34.30 10.63
C THR A 36 -11.24 -33.14 9.68
N VAL A 37 -11.55 -31.96 10.23
CA VAL A 37 -11.84 -30.75 9.46
C VAL A 37 -10.72 -29.74 9.66
N LEU A 38 -9.99 -29.42 8.58
CA LEU A 38 -9.08 -28.29 8.53
C LEU A 38 -9.87 -27.01 8.24
N LYS A 39 -9.69 -25.99 9.08
CA LYS A 39 -10.20 -24.63 8.84
C LYS A 39 -9.03 -23.66 8.77
N VAL A 40 -9.00 -22.84 7.73
CA VAL A 40 -8.06 -21.73 7.57
C VAL A 40 -8.84 -20.43 7.65
N HIS A 41 -8.39 -19.51 8.49
CA HIS A 41 -8.98 -18.19 8.67
C HIS A 41 -8.03 -17.13 8.10
N LEU A 42 -8.51 -16.34 7.14
CA LEU A 42 -7.76 -15.23 6.56
C LEU A 42 -8.34 -13.92 7.07
N HIS A 43 -7.45 -12.98 7.43
CA HIS A 43 -7.81 -11.63 7.86
C HIS A 43 -7.32 -10.62 6.83
N ASN A 44 -8.03 -9.48 6.71
CA ASN A 44 -7.55 -8.39 5.87
C ASN A 44 -6.23 -7.83 6.42
N PHE A 45 -5.37 -7.34 5.54
CA PHE A 45 -4.09 -6.76 5.88
C PHE A 45 -3.78 -5.60 4.93
N MET A 46 -3.38 -4.46 5.50
CA MET A 46 -2.93 -3.27 4.80
C MET A 46 -1.79 -2.63 5.56
N SER A 47 -0.75 -2.18 4.85
CA SER A 47 0.36 -1.43 5.44
C SER A 47 0.96 -0.46 4.43
N ILE A 48 1.44 0.67 4.93
CA ILE A 48 2.28 1.62 4.20
C ILE A 48 3.46 2.01 5.07
N SER A 49 4.66 2.07 4.50
CA SER A 49 5.87 2.53 5.18
C SER A 49 6.79 3.26 4.22
N ILE A 50 7.68 4.09 4.78
CA ILE A 50 8.80 4.69 4.07
C ILE A 50 9.98 3.72 4.09
N LYS A 51 10.70 3.55 2.96
CA LYS A 51 11.75 2.53 2.78
C LYS A 51 13.01 2.76 3.63
N ASP A 52 13.34 4.01 3.95
CA ASP A 52 14.61 4.37 4.59
C ASP A 52 14.43 5.05 5.96
N GLU A 53 15.48 5.03 6.79
CA GLU A 53 15.53 5.77 8.07
C GLU A 53 15.71 7.28 7.86
N ASP A 54 16.27 7.70 6.72
CA ASP A 54 16.33 9.11 6.34
C ASP A 54 15.06 9.49 5.58
N THR A 55 14.09 10.02 6.34
CA THR A 55 12.79 10.46 5.85
C THR A 55 12.82 11.87 5.26
N ASN A 56 13.98 12.53 5.19
CA ASN A 56 14.08 13.90 4.74
C ASN A 56 14.08 14.03 3.22
N VAL A 57 13.45 15.09 2.75
CA VAL A 57 13.39 15.49 1.34
C VAL A 57 13.75 16.97 1.30
N ASP A 58 14.96 17.25 0.80
CA ASP A 58 15.47 18.61 0.72
C ASP A 58 15.42 19.11 -0.72
N LEU A 59 14.73 20.23 -0.91
CA LEU A 59 14.62 20.93 -2.18
C LEU A 59 15.51 22.19 -2.12
N GLU A 60 16.72 22.07 -2.64
CA GLU A 60 17.80 23.03 -2.44
C GLU A 60 17.89 24.05 -3.58
N TYR A 61 17.47 25.30 -3.32
CA TYR A 61 17.60 26.40 -4.26
C TYR A 61 18.91 27.15 -4.06
N ARG A 62 19.81 27.12 -5.04
CA ARG A 62 21.18 27.65 -4.90
C ARG A 62 21.59 28.61 -5.99
N THR A 63 21.00 28.48 -7.17
CA THR A 63 21.35 29.24 -8.36
C THR A 63 20.17 30.03 -8.87
N ALA A 64 20.42 31.06 -9.68
CA ALA A 64 19.35 31.81 -10.33
C ALA A 64 18.41 30.90 -11.15
N GLU A 65 18.95 29.83 -11.77
CA GLU A 65 18.15 28.86 -12.53
C GLU A 65 17.18 28.09 -11.64
N ASP A 66 17.57 27.74 -10.41
CA ASP A 66 16.68 27.05 -9.47
C ASP A 66 15.44 27.91 -9.18
N TYR A 67 15.64 29.21 -8.98
CA TYR A 67 14.54 30.16 -8.71
C TYR A 67 13.75 30.53 -9.97
N ASP A 68 14.40 30.68 -11.11
CA ASP A 68 13.83 31.34 -12.31
C ASP A 68 13.44 30.37 -13.42
N GLY A 69 14.04 29.18 -13.41
CA GLY A 69 13.77 28.09 -14.33
C GLY A 69 12.58 27.27 -13.89
N THR A 70 12.73 25.94 -13.91
CA THR A 70 11.63 25.00 -13.62
C THR A 70 11.48 24.66 -12.14
N GLY A 71 12.31 25.24 -11.27
CA GLY A 71 12.40 24.84 -9.87
C GLY A 71 13.37 23.68 -9.68
N VAL A 72 13.35 23.09 -8.49
CA VAL A 72 14.22 21.97 -8.12
C VAL A 72 13.39 20.70 -7.92
N SER A 73 14.00 19.54 -8.15
CA SER A 73 13.33 18.25 -7.94
C SER A 73 14.24 17.26 -7.24
N GLU A 74 13.64 16.45 -6.37
CA GLU A 74 14.30 15.37 -5.64
C GLU A 74 13.53 14.07 -5.86
N LEU A 75 14.21 13.02 -6.33
CA LEU A 75 13.66 11.69 -6.53
C LEU A 75 14.07 10.80 -5.35
N LYS A 76 13.07 10.23 -4.68
CA LYS A 76 13.25 9.14 -3.71
C LYS A 76 12.84 7.81 -4.35
N GLU A 77 13.82 6.97 -4.68
CA GLU A 77 13.59 5.66 -5.29
C GLU A 77 13.00 4.66 -4.29
N ASP A 78 11.98 3.91 -4.72
CA ASP A 78 11.23 2.94 -3.91
C ASP A 78 10.77 3.50 -2.55
N HIS A 79 10.54 4.81 -2.46
CA HIS A 79 10.31 5.53 -1.22
C HIS A 79 9.13 4.97 -0.41
N LEU A 80 8.03 4.59 -1.06
CA LEU A 80 6.88 3.98 -0.41
C LEU A 80 6.90 2.47 -0.59
N ILE A 81 6.64 1.73 0.49
CA ILE A 81 6.35 0.30 0.48
C ILE A 81 4.89 0.11 0.87
N VAL A 82 4.11 -0.49 -0.04
CA VAL A 82 2.66 -0.64 0.10
C VAL A 82 2.26 -2.11 -0.01
N SER A 83 1.47 -2.57 0.95
CA SER A 83 0.86 -3.90 0.96
C SER A 83 -0.62 -3.79 1.23
N SER A 84 -1.44 -4.50 0.45
CA SER A 84 -2.88 -4.61 0.66
C SER A 84 -3.41 -5.94 0.13
N LEU A 85 -4.26 -6.62 0.92
CA LEU A 85 -5.02 -7.80 0.49
C LEU A 85 -6.34 -7.44 -0.21
N SER A 86 -6.64 -6.15 -0.41
CA SER A 86 -7.80 -5.64 -1.13
C SER A 86 -7.41 -4.53 -2.12
N PRO A 87 -8.29 -4.13 -3.05
CA PRO A 87 -8.18 -2.84 -3.75
C PRO A 87 -7.91 -1.70 -2.75
N PHE A 88 -7.10 -0.72 -3.15
CA PHE A 88 -6.64 0.32 -2.24
C PHE A 88 -6.39 1.66 -2.94
N ILE A 89 -6.36 2.71 -2.11
CA ILE A 89 -5.97 4.07 -2.47
C ILE A 89 -4.90 4.52 -1.49
N VAL A 90 -3.85 5.16 -2.01
CA VAL A 90 -2.89 5.94 -1.22
C VAL A 90 -3.17 7.42 -1.45
N LYS A 91 -3.41 8.14 -0.36
CA LYS A 91 -3.50 9.60 -0.36
C LYS A 91 -2.20 10.21 0.17
N VAL A 92 -1.84 11.37 -0.35
CA VAL A 92 -0.74 12.20 0.17
C VAL A 92 -1.28 13.56 0.59
N ASN A 93 -0.85 14.04 1.75
CA ASN A 93 -1.17 15.37 2.24
C ASN A 93 0.00 15.97 3.01
N SER A 94 -0.03 17.29 3.22
CA SER A 94 0.85 17.98 4.16
C SER A 94 0.22 18.08 5.55
N SER A 95 1.03 18.20 6.60
CA SER A 95 0.54 18.47 7.96
C SER A 95 0.13 19.93 8.17
N THR A 96 0.54 20.82 7.27
CA THR A 96 0.23 22.26 7.28
C THR A 96 -0.24 22.71 5.90
N THR A 97 -0.94 23.84 5.80
CA THR A 97 -1.41 24.39 4.52
C THR A 97 -0.28 24.81 3.58
N SER A 98 0.87 25.23 4.14
CA SER A 98 2.12 25.51 3.44
C SER A 98 3.30 25.10 4.34
N PRO A 99 4.47 24.73 3.80
CA PRO A 99 5.71 24.65 4.57
C PRO A 99 6.01 25.97 5.30
N ILE A 100 6.42 25.89 6.56
CA ILE A 100 6.59 27.06 7.44
C ILE A 100 8.05 27.13 7.87
N SER A 101 8.62 28.34 7.86
CA SER A 101 9.94 28.61 8.41
C SER A 101 9.93 28.66 9.94
N VAL A 102 11.11 28.65 10.56
CA VAL A 102 11.23 28.78 12.03
C VAL A 102 10.60 30.07 12.59
N ASP A 103 10.55 31.13 11.76
CA ASP A 103 9.95 32.43 12.12
C ASP A 103 8.44 32.50 11.83
N GLY A 104 7.82 31.40 11.40
CA GLY A 104 6.37 31.34 11.14
C GLY A 104 5.95 31.87 9.77
N VAL A 105 6.89 32.18 8.88
CA VAL A 105 6.59 32.60 7.50
C VAL A 105 6.26 31.39 6.64
N SER A 106 5.15 31.44 5.90
CA SER A 106 4.76 30.43 4.93
C SER A 106 5.59 30.54 3.64
N LEU A 107 5.99 29.39 3.09
CA LEU A 107 6.66 29.32 1.79
C LEU A 107 5.76 29.86 0.67
N TYR A 108 4.44 29.71 0.82
CA TYR A 108 3.44 30.23 -0.11
C TYR A 108 2.10 30.51 0.59
N ASP A 109 1.38 31.52 0.11
CA ASP A 109 0.11 31.98 0.69
C ASP A 109 -1.09 31.50 -0.14
N ASP A 110 -0.95 31.40 -1.47
CA ASP A 110 -1.86 30.73 -2.40
C ASP A 110 -1.17 30.37 -3.74
N GLY A 111 -1.65 29.32 -4.42
CA GLY A 111 -1.34 29.01 -5.83
C GLY A 111 0.03 28.40 -6.18
N THR A 112 1.07 28.63 -5.39
CA THR A 112 2.40 27.98 -5.55
C THR A 112 2.52 26.83 -4.55
N SER A 113 3.03 25.66 -4.94
CA SER A 113 3.14 24.51 -4.03
C SER A 113 4.06 23.43 -4.59
N VAL A 114 4.53 22.55 -3.72
CA VAL A 114 5.33 21.38 -4.10
C VAL A 114 4.45 20.37 -4.85
N LYS A 115 4.89 19.92 -6.04
CA LYS A 115 4.27 18.80 -6.75
C LYS A 115 4.86 17.48 -6.28
N ILE A 116 4.00 16.50 -6.09
CA ILE A 116 4.37 15.14 -5.70
C ILE A 116 3.94 14.20 -6.82
N LYS A 117 4.89 13.49 -7.39
CA LYS A 117 4.65 12.50 -8.44
C LYS A 117 5.00 11.12 -7.92
N ALA A 118 4.05 10.19 -8.01
CA ALA A 118 4.35 8.78 -7.81
C ALA A 118 4.66 8.11 -9.15
N GLU A 119 5.55 7.12 -9.11
CA GLU A 119 5.81 6.19 -10.19
C GLU A 119 6.01 4.79 -9.62
N ARG A 120 5.95 3.77 -10.48
CA ARG A 120 6.27 2.41 -10.05
C ARG A 120 7.71 2.37 -9.53
N GLY A 121 7.92 1.65 -8.43
CA GLY A 121 9.24 1.44 -7.88
C GLY A 121 10.12 0.59 -8.78
N THR A 122 11.43 0.69 -8.57
CA THR A 122 12.46 -0.01 -9.35
C THR A 122 12.69 -1.43 -8.86
N SER A 123 12.48 -1.72 -7.57
CA SER A 123 12.71 -3.06 -7.00
C SER A 123 11.50 -3.98 -7.07
N ARG A 124 10.31 -3.48 -6.70
CA ARG A 124 9.06 -4.25 -6.68
C ARG A 124 7.87 -3.39 -7.15
N GLY A 125 8.04 -2.70 -8.27
CA GLY A 125 6.96 -1.92 -8.87
C GLY A 125 5.70 -2.76 -9.13
N MET A 126 4.54 -2.17 -8.92
CA MET A 126 3.25 -2.84 -9.10
C MET A 126 2.69 -2.62 -10.50
N ASP A 127 2.58 -3.70 -11.27
CA ASP A 127 1.77 -3.69 -12.49
C ASP A 127 0.28 -3.55 -12.13
N GLY A 128 -0.42 -2.63 -12.82
CA GLY A 128 -1.83 -2.33 -12.55
C GLY A 128 -2.10 -1.29 -11.46
N ALA A 129 -1.06 -0.76 -10.78
CA ALA A 129 -1.22 0.47 -10.03
C ALA A 129 -1.32 1.68 -10.99
N MET A 130 -2.14 2.65 -10.62
CA MET A 130 -2.39 3.91 -11.32
C MET A 130 -1.79 5.07 -10.51
N PRO A 131 -0.48 5.33 -10.64
CA PRO A 131 0.16 6.44 -9.95
C PRO A 131 -0.16 7.78 -10.66
N ASN A 132 -0.25 8.85 -9.86
CA ASN A 132 -0.62 10.18 -10.30
C ASN A 132 0.43 11.22 -9.89
N THR A 133 0.31 12.41 -10.49
CA THR A 133 0.97 13.63 -10.01
C THR A 133 -0.07 14.52 -9.36
N VAL A 134 0.21 15.00 -8.16
CA VAL A 134 -0.68 15.87 -7.38
C VAL A 134 0.09 17.08 -6.85
N THR A 135 -0.63 18.12 -6.47
CA THR A 135 -0.08 19.26 -5.73
C THR A 135 -0.21 18.98 -4.24
N LEU A 136 0.86 19.16 -3.47
CA LEU A 136 0.83 18.92 -2.03
C LEU A 136 -0.08 19.94 -1.34
N ARG A 137 -1.06 19.42 -0.60
CA ARG A 137 -2.10 20.19 0.10
C ARG A 137 -2.46 19.54 1.42
N PHE A 138 -3.08 20.31 2.30
CA PHE A 138 -3.51 19.84 3.61
C PHE A 138 -4.66 18.81 3.51
N GLU A 139 -5.60 19.01 2.59
CA GLU A 139 -6.79 18.17 2.40
C GLU A 139 -6.45 16.78 1.83
N GLY A 140 -5.37 16.71 1.07
CA GLY A 140 -4.80 15.50 0.51
C GLY A 140 -5.49 14.95 -0.74
N ASP A 141 -4.67 14.45 -1.66
CA ASP A 141 -5.10 13.93 -2.96
C ASP A 141 -4.66 12.47 -3.15
N ASN A 142 -5.40 11.74 -4.00
CA ASN A 142 -5.08 10.36 -4.35
C ASN A 142 -3.83 10.34 -5.24
N ILE A 143 -2.75 9.75 -4.74
CA ILE A 143 -1.49 9.67 -5.49
C ILE A 143 -1.26 8.29 -6.12
N ILE A 144 -1.80 7.22 -5.54
CA ILE A 144 -1.76 5.86 -6.09
C ILE A 144 -3.11 5.21 -5.89
N GLU A 145 -3.65 4.60 -6.95
CA GLU A 145 -4.82 3.72 -6.84
C GLU A 145 -4.49 2.32 -7.38
N SER A 146 -5.16 1.31 -6.83
CA SER A 146 -5.13 -0.03 -7.38
C SER A 146 -6.45 -0.77 -7.19
N ASP A 147 -6.90 -1.43 -8.24
CA ASP A 147 -8.10 -2.28 -8.23
C ASP A 147 -7.79 -3.74 -7.88
N VAL A 148 -6.53 -4.06 -7.54
CA VAL A 148 -6.11 -5.42 -7.19
C VAL A 148 -5.31 -5.46 -5.89
N ALA A 149 -5.39 -6.58 -5.19
CA ALA A 149 -4.55 -6.86 -4.03
C ALA A 149 -3.11 -7.11 -4.46
N SER A 150 -2.14 -6.61 -3.70
CA SER A 150 -0.72 -6.93 -3.88
C SER A 150 0.08 -6.60 -2.62
N LEU A 151 1.20 -7.32 -2.41
CA LEU A 151 2.03 -7.21 -1.22
C LEU A 151 3.45 -6.73 -1.54
N ASN A 152 3.96 -5.84 -0.69
CA ASN A 152 5.30 -5.29 -0.69
C ASN A 152 5.67 -4.64 -2.03
N ASN A 153 4.75 -3.85 -2.58
CA ASN A 153 5.02 -3.08 -3.79
C ASN A 153 5.76 -1.81 -3.43
N THR A 154 6.71 -1.42 -4.27
CA THR A 154 7.45 -0.18 -4.10
C THR A 154 7.00 0.89 -5.07
N PHE A 155 7.08 2.15 -4.64
CA PHE A 155 6.78 3.32 -5.47
C PHE A 155 7.87 4.37 -5.33
N ASN A 156 8.36 4.86 -6.46
CA ASN A 156 9.22 6.03 -6.52
C ASN A 156 8.38 7.27 -6.26
N ILE A 157 8.94 8.25 -5.55
CA ILE A 157 8.29 9.53 -5.31
C ILE A 157 9.24 10.66 -5.71
N THR A 158 8.78 11.53 -6.61
CA THR A 158 9.49 12.75 -6.98
C THR A 158 8.77 13.94 -6.35
N TYR A 159 9.55 14.78 -5.66
CA TYR A 159 9.11 16.04 -5.08
C TYR A 159 9.68 17.17 -5.93
N THR A 160 8.83 18.10 -6.36
CA THR A 160 9.24 19.22 -7.22
C THR A 160 8.75 20.53 -6.62
N GLY A 161 9.70 21.39 -6.25
CA GLY A 161 9.39 22.77 -5.87
C GLY A 161 9.18 23.65 -7.11
N GLU A 162 8.48 24.77 -6.95
CA GLU A 162 8.20 25.68 -8.08
C GLU A 162 9.42 26.53 -8.45
N GLY A 163 9.53 26.86 -9.74
CA GLY A 163 10.48 27.85 -10.27
C GLY A 163 9.78 29.14 -10.70
N GLN A 164 10.22 29.72 -11.81
CA GLN A 164 9.59 30.90 -12.44
C GLN A 164 9.38 32.09 -11.48
N GLY A 165 10.29 32.24 -10.52
CA GLY A 165 10.27 33.30 -9.52
C GLY A 165 9.37 33.04 -8.32
N ALA A 166 8.71 31.88 -8.20
CA ALA A 166 7.75 31.58 -7.15
C ALA A 166 8.29 31.79 -5.72
N TYR A 167 9.59 31.53 -5.51
CA TYR A 167 10.23 31.61 -4.18
C TYR A 167 11.27 32.73 -4.06
N ARG A 168 11.37 33.67 -5.02
CA ARG A 168 12.38 34.76 -4.98
C ARG A 168 12.31 35.60 -3.71
N ASP A 169 11.11 35.95 -3.30
CA ASP A 169 10.87 36.84 -2.15
C ASP A 169 10.81 36.08 -0.82
N LYS A 170 11.12 34.78 -0.83
CA LYS A 170 11.09 33.91 0.35
C LYS A 170 12.46 33.76 1.02
N TYR A 171 13.52 34.29 0.42
CA TYR A 171 14.82 34.36 1.08
C TYR A 171 15.00 35.73 1.76
N PHE A 172 15.23 35.72 3.07
CA PHE A 172 15.44 36.92 3.90
C PHE A 172 16.60 36.75 4.91
N GLY A 173 17.47 35.75 4.69
CA GLY A 173 18.56 35.39 5.60
C GLY A 173 19.87 36.12 5.28
N ASP A 174 20.76 36.19 6.27
CA ASP A 174 22.09 36.81 6.16
C ASP A 174 23.18 35.82 5.68
N GLY A 175 22.85 34.98 4.70
CA GLY A 175 23.76 34.03 4.05
C GLY A 175 23.49 32.55 4.35
N GLU A 176 22.69 32.27 5.39
CA GLU A 176 22.26 30.91 5.74
C GLU A 176 20.94 30.54 5.04
N PRO A 177 20.74 29.27 4.66
CA PRO A 177 19.49 28.83 4.05
C PRO A 177 18.33 28.94 5.03
N ILE A 178 17.16 29.35 4.53
CA ILE A 178 15.91 29.34 5.29
C ILE A 178 15.19 28.03 4.99
N ALA A 179 15.09 27.17 6.00
CA ALA A 179 14.31 25.94 5.90
C ALA A 179 12.82 26.24 6.09
N TYR A 180 12.00 25.79 5.14
CA TYR A 180 10.55 25.76 5.25
C TYR A 180 10.09 24.32 5.34
N THR A 181 9.42 23.94 6.43
CA THR A 181 9.15 22.53 6.73
C THR A 181 7.65 22.25 6.85
N THR A 182 7.25 21.08 6.35
CA THR A 182 5.96 20.43 6.62
C THR A 182 6.18 18.92 6.64
N ASN A 183 5.34 18.16 7.32
CA ASN A 183 5.37 16.71 7.21
C ASN A 183 4.54 16.28 6.01
N VAL A 184 5.10 15.45 5.14
CA VAL A 184 4.36 14.77 4.08
C VAL A 184 3.83 13.45 4.64
N ILE A 185 2.51 13.29 4.61
CA ILE A 185 1.80 12.18 5.22
C ILE A 185 1.20 11.32 4.11
N TYR A 186 1.52 10.03 4.12
CA TYR A 186 0.92 9.04 3.24
C TYR A 186 -0.05 8.16 4.01
N THR A 187 -1.28 8.06 3.54
CA THR A 187 -2.32 7.22 4.14
C THR A 187 -2.83 6.21 3.13
N ILE A 188 -2.94 4.96 3.55
CA ILE A 188 -3.54 3.89 2.76
C ILE A 188 -4.93 3.54 3.28
N THR A 189 -5.90 3.42 2.39
CA THR A 189 -7.27 2.99 2.70
C THR A 189 -7.76 1.98 1.68
N SER A 190 -8.67 1.10 2.08
CA SER A 190 -9.39 0.25 1.12
C SER A 190 -10.20 1.14 0.16
N LYS A 191 -10.35 0.67 -1.07
CA LYS A 191 -11.25 1.28 -2.06
C LYS A 191 -12.68 0.77 -1.87
#